data_AF-A0A6C0CGU6-F1
#
_entry.id   AF-A0A6C0CGU6-F1
#
_cell.length_a   1.000
_cell.length_b   1.000
_cell.length_c   1.000
_cell.angle_alpha   90.00
_cell.angle_beta   90.00
_cell.angle_gamma   90.00
#
_symmetry.space_group_name_H-M   'P 1'
#
loop_
_entity.id
_entity.type
_entity.pdbx_description
1 polymer ?
#
loop_
_entity_poly.entity_id
_entity_poly.type
_entity_poly.pdbx_seq_one_letter_code
_entity_poly.pdbx_strand_id
1 'polypeptide(L)'
;MDEDVEEYELVLTKPEDELTDAERNYWYLRRALLETAGEYDLDEEWFTDHNEYIMKIYNYFRNDFQNSNEAETPEEQQMLVEGQKSLNMLAKSIERTGMFDIAVYRDFCLIVEHFVEKQIKPERRDMLAEMLEKSLSIKD
;
A
#
# COMPACT_ATOMS: atom_id res chain seq x y z
N MET A 1 35.04 17.90 33.32
CA MET A 1 35.12 17.55 31.89
C MET A 1 33.81 16.85 31.65
N ASP A 2 32.82 17.65 31.30
CA ASP A 2 31.49 17.16 30.99
C ASP A 2 31.56 16.78 29.52
N GLU A 3 31.45 15.48 29.26
CA GLU A 3 31.32 14.97 27.90
C GLU A 3 29.91 15.33 27.44
N ASP A 4 29.82 16.34 26.57
CA ASP A 4 28.62 16.67 25.83
C ASP A 4 28.28 15.46 24.95
N VAL A 5 27.41 14.58 25.44
CA VAL A 5 26.75 13.57 24.64
C VAL A 5 25.74 14.33 23.77
N GLU A 6 26.12 14.62 22.53
CA GLU A 6 25.17 15.07 21.50
C GLU A 6 24.11 13.99 21.33
N GLU A 7 22.95 14.22 21.95
CA GLU A 7 21.73 13.48 21.73
C GLU A 7 21.30 13.73 20.27
N TYR A 8 21.72 12.86 19.36
CA TYR A 8 21.13 12.78 18.04
C TYR A 8 19.68 12.32 18.22
N GLU A 9 18.77 13.28 18.41
CA GLU A 9 17.38 13.07 18.00
C GLU A 9 17.42 12.74 16.50
N LEU A 10 17.42 11.45 16.19
CA LEU A 10 16.91 10.95 14.93
C LEU A 10 15.44 11.37 14.89
N VAL A 11 15.21 12.60 14.45
CA VAL A 11 13.92 13.05 13.96
C VAL A 11 13.64 12.11 12.79
N LEU A 12 12.92 11.02 13.08
CA LEU A 12 12.17 10.27 12.09
C LEU A 12 11.16 11.26 11.54
N THR A 13 11.61 12.16 10.65
CA THR A 13 10.71 12.76 9.67
C THR A 13 9.99 11.57 9.06
N LYS A 14 8.66 11.54 9.19
CA LYS A 14 7.89 10.45 8.59
C LYS A 14 8.34 10.37 7.14
N PRO A 15 8.99 9.28 6.70
CA PRO A 15 9.64 9.23 5.38
C PRO A 15 8.64 9.50 4.24
N GLU A 16 7.35 9.37 4.53
CA GLU A 16 6.19 9.68 3.71
C GLU A 16 6.19 11.10 3.09
N ASP A 17 6.73 12.12 3.77
CA ASP A 17 6.69 13.52 3.28
C ASP A 17 7.64 13.78 2.09
N GLU A 18 8.61 12.90 1.86
CA GLU A 18 9.55 12.97 0.73
C GLU A 18 9.24 11.96 -0.39
N LEU A 19 8.21 11.13 -0.23
CA LEU A 19 7.79 10.15 -1.23
C LEU A 19 6.90 10.78 -2.29
N THR A 20 7.17 10.45 -3.56
CA THR A 20 6.21 10.65 -4.64
C THR A 20 4.93 9.83 -4.41
N ASP A 21 3.84 10.21 -5.07
CA ASP A 21 2.56 9.48 -4.95
C ASP A 21 2.70 7.98 -5.33
N ALA A 22 3.52 7.66 -6.33
CA ALA A 22 3.81 6.28 -6.72
C ALA A 22 4.56 5.52 -5.62
N GLU A 23 5.60 6.12 -5.03
CA GLU A 23 6.37 5.50 -3.94
C GLU A 23 5.52 5.31 -2.68
N ARG A 24 4.65 6.26 -2.37
CA ARG A 24 3.70 6.16 -1.25
C ARG A 24 2.68 5.05 -1.50
N ASN A 25 2.12 4.96 -2.70
CA ASN A 25 1.21 3.86 -3.05
C ASN A 25 1.92 2.51 -2.96
N TYR A 26 3.14 2.39 -3.49
CA TYR A 26 3.92 1.17 -3.36
C TYR A 26 4.14 0.77 -1.90
N TRP A 27 4.48 1.73 -1.04
CA TRP A 27 4.64 1.50 0.40
C TRP A 27 3.37 0.91 1.03
N TYR A 28 2.21 1.56 0.83
CA TYR A 28 0.93 1.09 1.38
C TYR A 28 0.57 -0.31 0.88
N LEU A 29 0.75 -0.57 -0.42
CA LEU A 29 0.46 -1.88 -1.02
C LEU A 29 1.37 -2.97 -0.45
N ARG A 30 2.69 -2.72 -0.40
CA ARG A 30 3.67 -3.67 0.15
C ARG A 30 3.41 -3.95 1.62
N ARG A 31 3.07 -2.92 2.40
CA ARG A 31 2.73 -3.05 3.81
C ARG A 31 1.54 -4.00 3.99
N ALA A 32 0.45 -3.77 3.24
CA ALA A 32 -0.71 -4.65 3.24
C ALA A 32 -0.35 -6.09 2.85
N LEU A 33 0.48 -6.30 1.82
CA LEU A 33 0.88 -7.64 1.38
C LEU A 33 1.71 -8.40 2.42
N LEU A 34 2.59 -7.72 3.16
CA LEU A 34 3.41 -8.31 4.20
C LEU A 34 2.59 -8.64 5.46
N GLU A 35 1.85 -7.65 5.98
CA GLU A 35 1.06 -7.81 7.20
C GLU A 35 -0.05 -8.86 7.03
N THR A 36 -0.64 -8.98 5.82
CA THR A 36 -1.65 -10.02 5.52
C THR A 36 -1.07 -11.39 5.14
N ALA A 37 0.24 -11.49 4.88
CA ALA A 37 0.92 -12.77 4.61
C ALA A 37 1.39 -13.47 5.89
N GLY A 38 1.76 -12.67 6.91
CA GLY A 38 2.30 -13.16 8.16
C GLY A 38 1.23 -13.54 9.19
N GLU A 39 1.69 -13.90 10.38
CA GLU A 39 0.86 -14.14 11.57
C GLU A 39 0.68 -12.86 12.39
N TYR A 40 0.58 -11.70 11.72
CA TYR A 40 0.42 -10.42 12.41
C TYR A 40 -1.02 -10.28 12.94
N ASP A 41 -1.15 -9.84 14.20
CA ASP A 41 -2.44 -9.43 14.74
C ASP A 41 -2.81 -8.07 14.12
N LEU A 42 -3.75 -8.09 13.17
CA LEU A 42 -4.26 -6.89 12.51
C LEU A 42 -5.26 -6.18 13.45
N ASP A 43 -4.87 -5.03 13.96
CA ASP A 43 -5.65 -4.24 14.92
C ASP A 43 -6.64 -3.26 14.24
N GLU A 44 -7.46 -2.58 15.06
CA GLU A 44 -8.48 -1.63 14.58
C GLU A 44 -7.87 -0.42 13.85
N GLU A 45 -6.68 0.02 14.28
CA GLU A 45 -5.95 1.11 13.61
C GLU A 45 -5.55 0.68 12.19
N TRP A 46 -5.02 -0.54 12.03
CA TRP A 46 -4.71 -1.11 10.73
C TRP A 46 -5.93 -1.14 9.81
N PHE A 47 -7.08 -1.62 10.28
CA PHE A 47 -8.30 -1.65 9.48
C PHE A 47 -8.77 -0.24 9.11
N THR A 48 -8.63 0.73 10.02
CA THR A 48 -9.00 2.13 9.77
C THR A 48 -8.14 2.75 8.67
N ASP A 49 -6.81 2.63 8.78
CA ASP A 49 -5.86 3.13 7.79
C ASP A 49 -6.14 2.54 6.39
N HIS A 50 -6.37 1.22 6.33
CA HIS A 50 -6.57 0.52 5.07
C HIS A 50 -7.96 0.77 4.49
N ASN A 51 -8.99 0.98 5.31
CA ASN A 51 -10.30 1.45 4.86
C ASN A 51 -10.19 2.81 4.15
N GLU A 52 -9.49 3.77 4.77
CA GLU A 52 -9.29 5.10 4.19
C GLU A 52 -8.53 5.01 2.86
N TYR A 53 -7.48 4.19 2.81
CA TYR A 53 -6.71 3.96 1.60
C TYR A 53 -7.55 3.37 0.46
N ILE A 54 -8.28 2.29 0.73
CA ILE A 54 -9.17 1.64 -0.25
C ILE A 54 -10.20 2.65 -0.79
N MET A 55 -10.86 3.40 0.10
CA MET A 55 -11.88 4.37 -0.31
C MET A 55 -11.29 5.56 -1.08
N LYS A 56 -10.06 5.98 -0.76
CA LYS A 56 -9.34 7.00 -1.53
C LYS A 56 -9.09 6.54 -2.96
N ILE A 57 -8.58 5.31 -3.15
CA ILE A 57 -8.39 4.72 -4.48
C ILE A 57 -9.73 4.58 -5.20
N TYR A 58 -10.75 4.05 -4.53
CA TYR A 58 -12.08 3.87 -5.12
C TYR A 58 -12.64 5.19 -5.63
N ASN A 59 -12.54 6.28 -4.86
CA ASN A 59 -13.01 7.59 -5.27
C ASN A 59 -12.22 8.16 -6.45
N TYR A 60 -10.92 7.91 -6.51
CA TYR A 60 -10.08 8.37 -7.62
C TYR A 60 -10.38 7.62 -8.92
N PHE A 61 -10.52 6.30 -8.86
CA PHE A 61 -10.67 5.43 -10.04
C PHE A 61 -12.08 4.90 -10.29
N ARG A 62 -13.09 5.42 -9.59
CA ARG A 62 -14.46 4.88 -9.51
C ARG A 62 -15.05 4.38 -10.83
N ASN A 63 -14.76 5.08 -11.93
CA ASN A 63 -15.32 4.80 -13.25
C ASN A 63 -14.32 4.24 -14.27
N ASP A 64 -13.02 4.24 -13.98
CA ASP A 64 -12.00 4.15 -15.03
C ASP A 64 -10.72 3.38 -14.63
N PHE A 65 -10.71 2.65 -13.51
CA PHE A 65 -9.53 1.87 -13.10
C PHE A 65 -9.05 0.95 -14.23
N GLN A 66 -9.99 0.27 -14.90
CA GLN A 66 -9.68 -0.70 -15.95
C GLN A 66 -9.20 -0.10 -17.27
N ASN A 67 -9.36 1.22 -17.46
CA ASN A 67 -8.91 1.92 -18.67
C ASN A 67 -7.71 2.82 -18.39
N SER A 68 -6.98 2.58 -17.28
CA SER A 68 -5.71 3.26 -17.08
C SER A 68 -4.79 2.94 -18.26
N ASN A 69 -4.02 3.93 -18.73
CA ASN A 69 -3.06 3.76 -19.82
C ASN A 69 -1.83 2.92 -19.38
N GLU A 70 -1.98 2.06 -18.36
CA GLU A 70 -0.89 1.36 -17.68
C GLU A 70 -0.74 -0.11 -18.13
N ALA A 71 -1.77 -0.68 -18.78
CA ALA A 71 -1.71 -2.03 -19.35
C ALA A 71 -1.14 -2.04 -20.77
N GLU A 72 -0.08 -2.82 -20.96
CA GLU A 72 0.62 -2.96 -22.24
C GLU A 72 0.33 -4.31 -22.93
N THR A 73 -0.20 -5.29 -22.17
CA THR A 73 -0.52 -6.63 -22.68
C THR A 73 -1.97 -7.04 -22.39
N PRO A 74 -2.51 -8.06 -23.11
CA PRO A 74 -3.83 -8.61 -22.81
C PRO A 74 -3.94 -9.16 -21.38
N GLU A 75 -2.87 -9.75 -20.84
CA GLU A 75 -2.86 -10.22 -19.45
C GLU A 75 -2.99 -9.05 -18.47
N GLU A 76 -2.29 -7.95 -18.71
CA GLU A 76 -2.37 -6.76 -17.87
C GLU A 76 -3.75 -6.10 -17.96
N GLN A 77 -4.36 -6.08 -19.14
CA GLN A 77 -5.73 -5.61 -19.30
C GLN A 77 -6.70 -6.45 -18.46
N GLN A 78 -6.51 -7.77 -18.43
CA GLN A 78 -7.30 -8.67 -17.59
C GLN A 78 -7.07 -8.40 -16.10
N MET A 79 -5.82 -8.18 -15.68
CA MET A 79 -5.49 -7.80 -14.30
C MET A 79 -6.20 -6.50 -13.90
N LEU A 80 -6.22 -5.48 -14.75
CA LEU A 80 -6.92 -4.23 -14.44
C LEU A 80 -8.45 -4.42 -14.32
N VAL A 81 -9.06 -5.28 -15.13
CA VAL A 81 -10.48 -5.65 -15.01
C VAL A 81 -10.76 -6.36 -13.68
N GLU A 82 -9.89 -7.26 -13.27
CA GLU A 82 -9.98 -7.96 -11.98
C GLU A 82 -9.78 -6.99 -10.82
N GLY A 83 -8.78 -6.11 -10.90
CA GLY A 83 -8.53 -5.06 -9.91
C GLY A 83 -9.75 -4.14 -9.75
N GLN A 84 -10.39 -3.74 -10.84
CA GLN A 84 -11.62 -2.94 -10.79
C GLN A 84 -12.76 -3.69 -10.09
N LYS A 85 -12.90 -5.01 -10.31
CA LYS A 85 -13.90 -5.82 -9.62
C LYS A 85 -13.61 -5.92 -8.12
N SER A 86 -12.37 -6.22 -7.74
CA SER A 86 -11.94 -6.31 -6.34
C SER A 86 -12.14 -4.98 -5.63
N LEU A 87 -11.70 -3.87 -6.22
CA LEU A 87 -11.90 -2.52 -5.67
C LEU A 87 -13.38 -2.20 -5.43
N ASN A 88 -14.26 -2.55 -6.37
CA ASN A 88 -15.70 -2.38 -6.21
C ASN A 88 -16.30 -3.26 -5.10
N MET A 89 -15.77 -4.47 -4.90
CA MET A 89 -16.21 -5.36 -3.82
C MET A 89 -15.77 -4.81 -2.46
N LEU A 90 -14.52 -4.39 -2.34
CA LEU A 90 -13.96 -3.81 -1.11
C LEU A 90 -14.72 -2.55 -0.71
N ALA A 91 -14.88 -1.60 -1.62
CA ALA A 91 -15.60 -0.35 -1.35
C ALA A 91 -17.05 -0.61 -0.88
N LYS A 92 -17.76 -1.53 -1.53
CA LYS A 92 -19.13 -1.90 -1.11
C LYS A 92 -19.18 -2.53 0.27
N SER A 93 -18.19 -3.34 0.65
CA SER A 93 -18.12 -3.94 1.98
C SER A 93 -17.88 -2.87 3.04
N ILE A 94 -16.91 -1.96 2.79
CA ILE A 94 -16.58 -0.86 3.69
C ILE A 94 -17.81 0.05 3.89
N GLU A 95 -18.48 0.47 2.82
CA GLU A 95 -19.67 1.32 2.90
C GLU A 95 -20.83 0.67 3.68
N ARG A 96 -20.92 -0.67 3.70
CA ARG A 96 -22.03 -1.40 4.33
C ARG A 96 -21.76 -1.80 5.77
N THR A 97 -20.53 -2.24 6.07
CA THR A 97 -20.21 -2.88 7.35
C THR A 97 -19.02 -2.24 8.05
N GLY A 98 -18.35 -1.25 7.43
CA GLY A 98 -17.11 -0.68 7.94
C GLY A 98 -15.90 -1.62 7.87
N MET A 99 -16.02 -2.76 7.18
CA MET A 99 -15.01 -3.82 7.13
C MET A 99 -14.81 -4.30 5.68
N PHE A 100 -13.69 -4.98 5.41
CA PHE A 100 -13.41 -5.63 4.13
C PHE A 100 -12.85 -7.04 4.30
N ASP A 101 -12.89 -7.81 3.21
CA ASP A 101 -12.30 -9.15 3.13
C ASP A 101 -10.80 -9.03 2.83
N ILE A 102 -9.96 -9.56 3.72
CA ILE A 102 -8.50 -9.50 3.60
C ILE A 102 -7.99 -10.22 2.35
N ALA A 103 -8.59 -11.36 1.97
CA ALA A 103 -8.16 -12.10 0.79
C ALA A 103 -8.43 -11.29 -0.49
N VAL A 104 -9.62 -10.69 -0.59
CA VAL A 104 -9.96 -9.80 -1.72
C VAL A 104 -9.04 -8.57 -1.73
N TYR A 105 -8.70 -8.03 -0.56
CA TYR A 105 -7.81 -6.88 -0.46
C TYR A 105 -6.38 -7.23 -0.90
N ARG A 106 -5.88 -8.39 -0.48
CA ARG A 106 -4.58 -8.90 -0.88
C ARG A 106 -4.49 -9.10 -2.39
N ASP A 107 -5.49 -9.72 -3.01
CA ASP A 107 -5.54 -9.92 -4.46
C ASP A 107 -5.55 -8.58 -5.21
N PHE A 108 -6.32 -7.60 -4.71
CA PHE A 108 -6.29 -6.24 -5.23
C PHE A 108 -4.89 -5.62 -5.12
N CYS A 109 -4.24 -5.74 -3.96
CA CYS A 109 -2.90 -5.19 -3.75
C CYS A 109 -1.86 -5.78 -4.71
N LEU A 110 -1.88 -7.10 -4.95
CA LEU A 110 -0.97 -7.77 -5.90
C LEU A 110 -1.14 -7.22 -7.32
N ILE A 111 -2.39 -6.98 -7.74
CA ILE A 111 -2.67 -6.39 -9.05
C ILE A 111 -2.11 -4.97 -9.14
N VAL A 112 -2.40 -4.11 -8.15
CA VAL A 112 -2.00 -2.70 -8.21
C VAL A 112 -0.48 -2.54 -8.06
N GLU A 113 0.15 -3.37 -7.22
CA GLU A 113 1.60 -3.40 -7.03
C GLU A 113 2.32 -3.54 -8.37
N HIS A 114 1.88 -4.47 -9.23
CA HIS A 114 2.44 -4.71 -10.57
C HIS A 114 2.51 -3.44 -11.43
N PHE A 115 1.48 -2.59 -11.38
CA PHE A 115 1.44 -1.36 -12.19
C PHE A 115 2.20 -0.21 -11.54
N VAL A 116 2.13 -0.08 -10.22
CA VAL A 116 2.84 0.97 -9.49
C VAL A 116 4.35 0.75 -9.55
N GLU A 117 4.83 -0.51 -9.48
CA GLU A 117 6.25 -0.80 -9.50
C GLU A 117 6.94 -0.40 -10.82
N LYS A 118 6.21 -0.42 -11.95
CA LYS A 118 6.71 0.05 -13.24
C LYS A 118 7.04 1.55 -13.24
N GLN A 119 6.44 2.31 -12.33
CA GLN A 119 6.61 3.77 -12.22
C GLN A 119 7.78 4.15 -11.29
N ILE A 120 8.38 3.17 -10.60
CA ILE A 120 9.42 3.38 -9.60
C ILE A 120 10.73 2.75 -10.09
N LYS A 121 11.84 3.49 -9.97
CA LYS A 121 13.16 2.95 -10.31
C LYS A 121 13.53 1.76 -9.41
N PRO A 122 14.22 0.72 -9.93
CA PRO A 122 14.60 -0.45 -9.13
C PRO A 122 15.28 -0.11 -7.81
N GLU A 123 16.26 0.79 -7.81
CA GLU A 123 17.04 1.14 -6.60
C GLU A 123 16.16 1.79 -5.54
N ARG A 124 15.11 2.52 -5.96
CA ARG A 124 14.13 3.12 -5.07
C ARG A 124 13.15 2.09 -4.53
N ARG A 125 12.74 1.10 -5.34
CA ARG A 125 11.89 -0.01 -4.88
C ARG A 125 12.58 -0.82 -3.79
N ASP A 126 13.85 -1.16 -3.99
CA ASP A 126 14.65 -1.93 -3.04
C ASP A 126 14.80 -1.18 -1.71
N MET A 127 15.15 0.12 -1.79
CA MET A 127 15.24 0.99 -0.62
C MET A 127 13.90 1.06 0.16
N LEU A 128 12.77 1.22 -0.54
CA LEU A 128 11.45 1.26 0.09
C LEU A 128 11.09 -0.07 0.75
N ALA A 129 11.41 -1.20 0.12
CA ALA A 129 11.19 -2.53 0.69
C ALA A 129 12.00 -2.73 1.98
N GLU A 130 13.30 -2.38 1.97
CA GLU A 130 14.14 -2.48 3.17
C GLU A 130 13.66 -1.58 4.31
N MET A 131 13.23 -0.36 3.98
CA MET A 131 12.68 0.58 4.97
C MET A 131 11.40 0.02 5.59
N LEU A 132 10.53 -0.60 4.78
CA LEU A 132 9.29 -1.20 5.25
C LEU A 132 9.56 -2.39 6.17
N GLU A 133 10.45 -3.31 5.77
CA GLU A 133 10.84 -4.47 6.60
C GLU A 133 11.39 -4.03 7.96
N LYS A 134 12.28 -3.02 7.98
CA LYS A 134 12.79 -2.43 9.22
C LYS A 134 11.68 -1.83 10.08
N SER A 135 10.73 -1.12 9.48
CA SER A 135 9.62 -0.49 10.21
C SER A 135 8.70 -1.51 10.88
N LEU A 136 8.48 -2.66 10.24
CA LEU A 136 7.64 -3.73 10.78
C LEU A 136 8.37 -4.52 11.87
N SER A 137 9.69 -4.71 11.75
CA SER A 137 10.49 -5.41 12.78
C SER A 137 10.62 -4.68 14.12
N ILE A 138 10.27 -3.39 14.18
CA ILE A 138 10.32 -2.58 15.41
C ILE A 138 9.04 -2.76 16.24
N LYS A 139 7.97 -3.31 15.65
CA LYS A 139 6.66 -3.48 16.31
C LYS A 139 6.51 -4.81 17.08
N ASP A 140 7.48 -5.72 16.99
CA ASP A 140 7.57 -6.97 17.79
C ASP A 140 8.45 -6.77 19.04
#